data_AF-A0A660V2J8-F1
#
_entry.id   AF-A0A660V2J8-F1
#
_cell.length_a   1.000
_cell.length_b   1.000
_cell.length_c   1.000
_cell.angle_alpha   90.00
_cell.angle_beta   90.00
_cell.angle_gamma   90.00
#
_symmetry.space_group_name_H-M   'P 1'
#
loop_
_entity.id
_entity.type
_entity.pdbx_description
1 polymer ?
#
loop_
_entity_poly.entity_id
_entity_poly.type
_entity_poly.pdbx_seq_one_letter_code
_entity_poly.pdbx_strand_id
1 'polypeptide(L)'
;MHIGDAVCAVNPQLYNRFYKTVKTHLKKPFLMAPGNHDIGLFTVDLYERFFGMRYYAFRYGNAGFVLADGSYPWAFDAHQVRWLKETLKRFSRQRFVFVFQHQPLIDPRGGDKRHCLPKSVAEKLAAIYRRNNVTCVFCSHVHGCFEGVWGGVRYYVTGGAGAALAGKDPAHFFYHYLKVRVRENAFSVEVVKIPPLGRRSAGLNWFARHKFEIAAVAWLAGWTGLLITALVFVVLLRKKRSQNRPSAPSP
;
A
#
# COMPACT_ATOMS: atom_id res chain seq x y z
N MET A 1 -8.07 -10.97 4.93
CA MET A 1 -8.45 -9.67 4.35
C MET A 1 -7.19 -8.86 4.18
N HIS A 2 -7.03 -8.15 3.06
CA HIS A 2 -5.94 -7.21 2.81
C HIS A 2 -6.51 -5.79 2.85
N ILE A 3 -5.96 -4.92 3.69
CA ILE A 3 -6.57 -3.62 4.01
C ILE A 3 -5.80 -2.49 3.32
N GLY A 4 -5.69 -2.59 2.00
CA GLY A 4 -5.06 -1.58 1.14
C GLY A 4 -3.54 -1.64 1.05
N ASP A 5 -3.02 -0.87 0.09
CA ASP A 5 -1.63 -0.78 -0.35
C ASP A 5 -1.05 -2.14 -0.75
N ALA A 6 -1.77 -2.86 -1.62
CA ALA A 6 -1.27 -4.10 -2.21
C ALA A 6 -0.09 -3.85 -3.13
N VAL A 7 -0.05 -2.67 -3.76
CA VAL A 7 1.05 -2.21 -4.61
C VAL A 7 1.57 -0.86 -4.10
N CYS A 8 2.82 -0.52 -4.41
CA CYS A 8 3.41 0.77 -4.01
C CYS A 8 3.03 1.93 -4.93
N ALA A 9 2.41 1.66 -6.08
CA ALA A 9 1.90 2.65 -7.01
C ALA A 9 0.90 1.99 -7.97
N VAL A 10 -0.02 2.79 -8.49
CA VAL A 10 -1.05 2.33 -9.44
C VAL A 10 -0.39 1.99 -10.77
N ASN A 11 -0.10 0.71 -10.96
CA ASN A 11 0.62 0.21 -12.12
C ASN A 11 0.12 -1.20 -12.50
N PRO A 12 -0.34 -1.42 -13.75
CA PRO A 12 -0.90 -2.72 -14.16
C PRO A 12 0.07 -3.90 -13.98
N GLN A 13 1.38 -3.71 -14.18
CA GLN A 13 2.36 -4.77 -14.00
C GLN A 13 2.55 -5.15 -12.53
N LEU A 14 2.53 -4.16 -11.62
CA LEU A 14 2.55 -4.42 -10.17
C LEU A 14 1.30 -5.16 -9.71
N TYR A 15 0.12 -4.72 -10.17
CA TYR A 15 -1.15 -5.36 -9.87
C TYR A 15 -1.19 -6.82 -10.36
N ASN A 16 -0.79 -7.06 -11.62
CA ASN A 16 -0.74 -8.40 -12.18
C ASN A 16 0.22 -9.32 -11.41
N ARG A 17 1.40 -8.80 -11.01
CA ARG A 17 2.35 -9.57 -10.19
C ARG A 17 1.78 -9.89 -8.82
N PHE A 18 1.18 -8.92 -8.14
CA PHE A 18 0.55 -9.12 -6.84
C PHE A 18 -0.58 -10.14 -6.93
N TYR A 19 -1.52 -9.93 -7.86
CA TYR A 19 -2.66 -10.81 -8.09
C TYR A 19 -2.24 -12.25 -8.40
N LYS A 20 -1.24 -12.44 -9.28
CA LYS A 20 -0.67 -13.77 -9.55
C LYS A 20 -0.05 -14.40 -8.31
N THR A 21 0.70 -13.63 -7.51
CA THR A 21 1.32 -14.13 -6.26
C THR A 21 0.25 -14.61 -5.29
N VAL A 22 -0.79 -13.80 -5.07
CA VAL A 22 -1.92 -14.16 -4.20
C VAL A 22 -2.62 -15.41 -4.74
N LYS A 23 -2.99 -15.44 -6.03
CA LYS A 23 -3.71 -16.58 -6.63
C LYS A 23 -2.90 -17.88 -6.59
N THR A 24 -1.59 -17.80 -6.79
CA THR A 24 -0.70 -18.98 -6.78
C THR A 24 -0.54 -19.54 -5.37
N HIS A 25 -0.23 -18.69 -4.40
CA HIS A 25 0.23 -19.13 -3.07
C HIS A 25 -0.88 -19.14 -2.01
N LEU A 26 -1.90 -18.29 -2.10
CA LEU A 26 -2.98 -18.24 -1.13
C LEU A 26 -4.11 -19.20 -1.52
N LYS A 27 -4.28 -20.28 -0.74
CA LYS A 27 -5.35 -21.27 -0.91
C LYS A 27 -6.62 -20.94 -0.11
N LYS A 28 -6.90 -19.65 0.08
CA LYS A 28 -8.03 -19.13 0.87
C LYS A 28 -8.69 -17.95 0.14
N PRO A 29 -9.98 -17.67 0.40
CA PRO A 29 -10.63 -16.48 -0.12
C PRO A 29 -9.82 -15.22 0.21
N PHE A 30 -9.58 -14.40 -0.83
CA PHE A 30 -8.87 -13.14 -0.71
C PHE A 30 -9.85 -11.99 -0.86
N LEU A 31 -10.03 -11.25 0.22
CA LEU A 31 -10.89 -10.07 0.28
C LEU A 31 -10.01 -8.86 0.50
N MET A 32 -10.22 -7.82 -0.29
CA MET A 32 -9.41 -6.61 -0.28
C MET A 32 -10.27 -5.36 -0.08
N ALA A 33 -9.75 -4.41 0.69
CA ALA A 33 -10.14 -3.01 0.67
C ALA A 33 -9.00 -2.19 0.03
N PRO A 34 -9.29 -1.10 -0.69
CA PRO A 34 -8.26 -0.28 -1.33
C PRO A 34 -7.52 0.63 -0.33
N GLY A 35 -6.23 0.87 -0.58
CA GLY A 35 -5.41 1.89 0.06
C GLY A 35 -5.06 3.05 -0.86
N ASN A 36 -4.35 4.06 -0.36
CA ASN A 36 -4.01 5.24 -1.16
C ASN A 36 -3.05 4.91 -2.31
N HIS A 37 -2.23 3.87 -2.19
CA HIS A 37 -1.37 3.42 -3.29
C HIS A 37 -2.07 2.51 -4.30
N ASP A 38 -3.28 2.04 -3.98
CA ASP A 38 -4.08 1.21 -4.88
C ASP A 38 -4.94 2.06 -5.83
N ILE A 39 -5.38 3.25 -5.39
CA ILE A 39 -6.29 4.13 -6.13
C ILE A 39 -5.53 5.34 -6.67
N GLY A 40 -5.47 5.46 -8.00
CA GLY A 40 -4.90 6.61 -8.68
C GLY A 40 -5.94 7.69 -8.95
N LEU A 41 -5.50 8.95 -9.04
CA LEU A 41 -6.39 10.09 -9.30
C LEU A 41 -7.20 9.93 -10.61
N PHE A 42 -6.62 9.27 -11.62
CA PHE A 42 -7.23 9.06 -12.95
C PHE A 42 -7.38 7.59 -13.33
N THR A 43 -7.09 6.65 -12.42
CA THR A 43 -7.00 5.21 -12.70
C THR A 43 -7.69 4.38 -11.63
N VAL A 44 -8.79 4.90 -11.11
CA VAL A 44 -9.64 4.22 -10.11
C VAL A 44 -10.15 2.87 -10.63
N ASP A 45 -10.39 2.79 -11.93
CA ASP A 45 -10.88 1.60 -12.62
C ASP A 45 -9.89 0.42 -12.56
N LEU A 46 -8.58 0.68 -12.44
CA LEU A 46 -7.58 -0.39 -12.40
C LEU A 46 -7.78 -1.30 -11.18
N TYR A 47 -8.03 -0.72 -10.00
CA TYR A 47 -8.34 -1.50 -8.81
C TYR A 47 -9.58 -2.36 -9.04
N GLU A 48 -10.65 -1.76 -9.58
CA GLU A 48 -11.94 -2.43 -9.77
C GLU A 48 -11.84 -3.59 -10.78
N ARG A 49 -11.00 -3.46 -11.81
CA ARG A 49 -10.73 -4.55 -12.77
C ARG A 49 -10.08 -5.78 -12.13
N PHE A 50 -9.23 -5.60 -11.11
CA PHE A 50 -8.53 -6.71 -10.46
C PHE A 50 -9.28 -7.28 -9.25
N PHE A 51 -9.93 -6.42 -8.46
CA PHE A 51 -10.47 -6.77 -7.15
C PHE A 51 -11.98 -6.51 -7.00
N GLY A 52 -12.62 -5.89 -7.99
CA GLY A 52 -14.05 -5.60 -7.98
C GLY A 52 -14.40 -4.41 -7.09
N MET A 53 -15.43 -4.56 -6.26
CA MET A 53 -16.02 -3.47 -5.48
C MET A 53 -15.00 -2.82 -4.52
N ARG A 54 -15.00 -1.48 -4.47
CA ARG A 54 -14.16 -0.70 -3.53
C ARG A 54 -14.64 -0.76 -2.09
N TYR A 55 -15.94 -0.88 -1.88
CA TYR A 55 -16.56 -1.10 -0.58
C TYR A 55 -17.71 -2.09 -0.71
N TYR A 56 -17.81 -3.01 0.23
CA TYR A 56 -18.81 -4.09 0.24
C TYR A 56 -18.94 -4.66 1.65
N ALA A 57 -20.00 -5.44 1.86
CA ALA A 57 -20.23 -6.06 3.15
C ALA A 57 -20.88 -7.42 3.00
N PHE A 58 -20.61 -8.31 3.93
CA PHE A 58 -21.19 -9.64 3.97
C PHE A 58 -21.34 -10.12 5.41
N ARG A 59 -22.10 -11.19 5.59
CA ARG A 59 -22.27 -11.87 6.87
C ARG A 59 -21.67 -13.26 6.79
N TYR A 60 -21.10 -13.73 7.89
CA TYR A 60 -20.66 -15.10 8.04
C TYR A 60 -20.82 -15.52 9.50
N GLY A 61 -21.66 -16.53 9.74
CA GLY A 61 -22.08 -16.89 11.10
C GLY A 61 -22.79 -15.74 11.81
N ASN A 62 -22.36 -15.44 13.03
CA ASN A 62 -22.87 -14.37 13.91
C ASN A 62 -22.16 -13.02 13.70
N ALA A 63 -21.36 -12.87 12.64
CA ALA A 63 -20.55 -11.69 12.39
C ALA A 63 -20.89 -11.00 11.07
N GLY A 64 -20.94 -9.67 11.10
CA GLY A 64 -20.96 -8.80 9.95
C GLY A 64 -19.56 -8.28 9.63
N PHE A 65 -19.20 -8.28 8.36
CA PHE A 65 -17.92 -7.79 7.86
C PHE A 65 -18.17 -6.66 6.86
N VAL A 66 -17.60 -5.49 7.12
CA VAL A 66 -17.75 -4.30 6.29
C VAL A 66 -16.37 -3.88 5.82
N LEU A 67 -16.12 -3.92 4.52
CA LEU A 67 -14.93 -3.37 3.91
C LEU A 67 -15.30 -2.03 3.29
N ALA A 68 -14.70 -0.95 3.78
CA ALA A 68 -14.92 0.40 3.31
C ALA A 68 -13.72 0.87 2.48
N ASP A 69 -13.98 1.67 1.47
CA ASP A 69 -12.96 2.41 0.75
C ASP A 69 -12.54 3.59 1.62
N GLY A 70 -11.50 3.35 2.41
CA GLY A 70 -10.79 4.34 3.21
C GLY A 70 -9.44 4.69 2.61
N SER A 71 -9.29 4.61 1.28
CA SER A 71 -8.05 4.96 0.57
C SER A 71 -7.69 6.44 0.76
N TYR A 72 -8.69 7.33 0.73
CA TYR A 72 -8.55 8.77 0.93
C TYR A 72 -9.70 9.33 1.78
N PRO A 73 -9.53 10.51 2.41
CA PRO A 73 -10.59 11.15 3.18
C PRO A 73 -11.88 11.41 2.37
N TRP A 74 -11.73 11.81 1.11
CA TRP A 74 -12.85 12.10 0.21
C TRP A 74 -13.55 10.83 -0.32
N ALA A 75 -12.98 9.63 -0.12
CA ALA A 75 -13.67 8.39 -0.46
C ALA A 75 -14.92 8.20 0.42
N PHE A 76 -14.93 8.73 1.65
CA PHE A 76 -16.12 8.81 2.51
C PHE A 76 -17.07 9.94 2.11
N ASP A 77 -17.46 9.95 0.84
CA ASP A 77 -18.46 10.85 0.28
C ASP A 77 -19.88 10.57 0.82
N ALA A 78 -20.87 11.31 0.34
CA ALA A 78 -22.25 11.15 0.76
C ALA A 78 -22.82 9.76 0.43
N HIS A 79 -22.39 9.13 -0.67
CA HIS A 79 -22.86 7.83 -1.10
C HIS A 79 -22.30 6.72 -0.21
N GLN A 80 -20.98 6.66 -0.02
CA GLN A 80 -20.36 5.65 0.82
C GLN A 80 -20.80 5.81 2.29
N VAL A 81 -20.93 7.04 2.81
CA VAL A 81 -21.41 7.27 4.17
C VAL A 81 -22.87 6.81 4.35
N ARG A 82 -23.74 7.04 3.36
CA ARG A 82 -25.12 6.56 3.40
C ARG A 82 -25.17 5.03 3.37
N TRP A 83 -24.46 4.43 2.40
CA TRP A 83 -24.31 2.99 2.27
C TRP A 83 -23.79 2.34 3.57
N LEU A 84 -22.79 2.96 4.21
CA LEU A 84 -22.20 2.48 5.46
C LEU A 84 -23.23 2.48 6.58
N LYS A 85 -23.99 3.57 6.75
CA LYS A 85 -25.06 3.65 7.77
C LYS A 85 -26.13 2.58 7.55
N GLU A 86 -26.60 2.41 6.32
CA GLU A 86 -27.62 1.42 5.98
C GLU A 86 -27.10 -0.02 6.20
N THR A 87 -25.87 -0.28 5.80
CA THR A 87 -25.19 -1.57 6.00
C THR A 87 -25.06 -1.91 7.48
N LEU A 88 -24.60 -0.96 8.29
CA LEU A 88 -24.47 -1.17 9.73
C LEU A 88 -25.83 -1.37 10.41
N LYS A 89 -26.87 -0.64 9.98
CA LYS A 89 -28.25 -0.87 10.46
C LYS A 89 -28.74 -2.28 10.13
N ARG A 90 -28.42 -2.80 8.94
CA ARG A 90 -28.73 -4.19 8.54
C ARG A 90 -27.97 -5.23 9.36
N PHE A 91 -26.85 -4.84 9.96
CA PHE A 91 -26.05 -5.69 10.86
C PHE A 91 -26.38 -5.49 12.33
N SER A 92 -27.43 -4.73 12.68
CA SER A 92 -27.85 -4.47 14.07
C SER A 92 -28.11 -5.71 14.93
N ARG A 93 -28.43 -6.85 14.31
CA ARG A 93 -28.63 -8.14 14.99
C ARG A 93 -27.40 -9.04 15.01
N GLN A 94 -26.29 -8.64 14.39
CA GLN A 94 -25.05 -9.41 14.45
C GLN A 94 -24.39 -9.23 15.81
N ARG A 95 -23.86 -10.33 16.34
CA ARG A 95 -23.11 -10.33 17.62
C ARG A 95 -21.84 -9.49 17.49
N PHE A 96 -21.17 -9.64 16.34
CA PHE A 96 -19.95 -8.90 16.03
C PHE A 96 -20.09 -8.16 14.70
N VAL A 97 -19.56 -6.96 14.63
CA VAL A 97 -19.45 -6.18 13.40
C VAL A 97 -18.04 -5.65 13.28
N PHE A 98 -17.32 -6.13 12.26
CA PHE A 98 -15.94 -5.74 11.99
C PHE A 98 -15.90 -4.84 10.76
N VAL A 99 -15.25 -3.69 10.91
CA VAL A 99 -15.01 -2.75 9.80
C VAL A 99 -13.54 -2.83 9.41
N PHE A 100 -13.26 -2.84 8.11
CA PHE A 100 -11.92 -2.83 7.54
C PHE A 100 -11.81 -1.63 6.61
N GLN A 101 -10.86 -0.74 6.88
CA GLN A 101 -10.61 0.46 6.06
C GLN A 101 -9.13 0.76 6.07
N HIS A 102 -8.58 1.35 5.00
CA HIS A 102 -7.13 1.54 4.94
C HIS A 102 -6.62 2.58 5.94
N GLN A 103 -7.08 3.83 5.87
CA GLN A 103 -6.62 4.88 6.78
C GLN A 103 -7.25 4.76 8.19
N PRO A 104 -6.46 4.90 9.27
CA PRO A 104 -6.99 4.87 10.62
C PRO A 104 -7.75 6.16 10.98
N LEU A 105 -8.65 6.07 11.97
CA LEU A 105 -9.34 7.25 12.52
C LEU A 105 -8.38 8.22 13.20
N ILE A 106 -7.31 7.70 13.80
CA ILE A 106 -6.24 8.47 14.44
C ILE A 106 -4.88 7.88 14.12
N ASP A 107 -3.83 8.69 14.18
CA ASP A 107 -2.46 8.21 14.13
C ASP A 107 -2.06 7.67 15.52
N PRO A 108 -1.89 6.35 15.68
CA PRO A 108 -1.64 5.75 16.99
C PRO A 108 -0.26 6.10 17.56
N ARG A 109 0.63 6.72 16.77
CA ARG A 109 1.98 7.11 17.20
C ARG A 109 2.00 8.43 17.99
N GLY A 110 0.86 9.13 18.09
CA GLY A 110 0.73 10.39 18.82
C GLY A 110 1.60 11.55 18.30
N GLY A 111 1.51 12.68 19.01
CA GLY A 111 2.17 13.93 18.66
C GLY A 111 1.57 14.57 17.39
N ASP A 112 2.41 15.26 16.61
CA ASP A 112 1.99 15.99 15.40
C ASP A 112 1.86 15.12 14.15
N LYS A 113 1.94 13.78 14.28
CA LYS A 113 1.87 12.87 13.13
C LYS A 113 0.43 12.77 12.62
N ARG A 114 0.26 12.76 11.29
CA ARG A 114 -1.05 12.84 10.62
C ARG A 114 -1.27 11.75 9.57
N HIS A 115 -0.75 10.54 9.77
CA HIS A 115 -1.04 9.41 8.89
C HIS A 115 -2.38 8.76 9.28
N CYS A 116 -3.44 9.54 9.20
CA CYS A 116 -4.80 9.15 9.56
C CYS A 116 -5.81 10.06 8.85
N LEU A 117 -7.09 9.74 9.01
CA LEU A 117 -8.16 10.59 8.50
C LEU A 117 -8.15 11.97 9.18
N PRO A 118 -8.56 13.04 8.46
CA PRO A 118 -8.81 14.34 9.06
C PRO A 118 -9.81 14.23 10.21
N LYS A 119 -9.59 15.03 11.26
CA LYS A 119 -10.37 14.97 12.51
C LYS A 119 -11.89 14.99 12.28
N SER A 120 -12.40 15.85 11.41
CA SER A 120 -13.83 15.95 11.12
C SER A 120 -14.42 14.68 10.50
N VAL A 121 -13.68 14.02 9.60
CA VAL A 121 -14.08 12.73 9.00
C VAL A 121 -13.99 11.63 10.04
N ALA A 122 -12.90 11.60 10.81
CA ALA A 122 -12.68 10.61 11.86
C ALA A 122 -13.78 10.65 12.94
N GLU A 123 -14.13 11.83 13.44
CA GLU A 123 -15.20 12.01 14.44
C GLU A 123 -16.58 11.59 13.89
N LYS A 124 -16.87 11.95 12.64
CA LYS A 124 -18.10 11.54 11.94
C LYS A 124 -18.21 10.02 11.83
N LEU A 125 -17.14 9.35 11.41
CA LEU A 125 -17.10 7.89 11.29
C LEU A 125 -17.16 7.21 12.66
N ALA A 126 -16.41 7.70 13.65
CA ALA A 126 -16.45 7.18 15.01
C ALA A 126 -17.86 7.26 15.60
N ALA A 127 -18.58 8.36 15.37
CA ALA A 127 -19.98 8.49 15.77
C ALA A 127 -20.89 7.45 15.07
N ILE A 128 -20.70 7.21 13.77
CA ILE A 128 -21.44 6.17 13.03
C ILE A 128 -21.15 4.78 13.60
N TYR A 129 -19.88 4.44 13.80
CA TYR A 129 -19.45 3.13 14.31
C TYR A 129 -19.98 2.87 15.72
N ARG A 130 -19.86 3.85 16.62
CA ARG A 130 -20.37 3.76 17.99
C ARG A 130 -21.89 3.58 18.03
N ARG A 131 -22.64 4.39 17.27
CA ARG A 131 -24.12 4.29 17.23
C ARG A 131 -24.63 2.95 16.72
N ASN A 132 -23.81 2.21 15.97
CA ASN A 132 -24.17 0.92 15.40
C ASN A 132 -23.42 -0.26 16.05
N ASN A 133 -22.83 -0.07 17.24
CA ASN A 133 -22.15 -1.12 18.00
C ASN A 133 -21.07 -1.87 17.20
N VAL A 134 -20.30 -1.17 16.37
CA VAL A 134 -19.14 -1.76 15.68
C VAL A 134 -18.16 -2.30 16.72
N THR A 135 -17.82 -3.57 16.60
CA THR A 135 -16.97 -4.30 17.56
C THR A 135 -15.54 -3.78 17.53
N CYS A 136 -14.95 -3.67 16.34
CA CYS A 136 -13.69 -2.97 16.14
C CYS A 136 -13.48 -2.63 14.66
N VAL A 137 -12.58 -1.67 14.44
CA VAL A 137 -12.13 -1.24 13.12
C VAL A 137 -10.68 -1.71 12.92
N PHE A 138 -10.42 -2.42 11.83
CA PHE A 138 -9.07 -2.80 11.39
C PHE A 138 -8.60 -1.83 10.32
N CYS A 139 -7.40 -1.27 10.56
CA CYS A 139 -6.78 -0.26 9.72
C CYS A 139 -5.36 -0.65 9.32
N SER A 140 -4.83 0.03 8.31
CA SER A 140 -3.45 -0.08 7.85
C SER A 140 -2.83 1.33 7.79
N HIS A 141 -2.11 1.66 6.72
CA HIS A 141 -1.52 2.97 6.40
C HIS A 141 -0.33 3.37 7.28
N VAL A 142 -0.44 3.26 8.60
CA VAL A 142 0.71 3.40 9.50
C VAL A 142 1.43 2.06 9.55
N HIS A 143 2.64 2.00 8.98
CA HIS A 143 3.43 0.76 8.87
C HIS A 143 4.00 0.30 10.22
N GLY A 144 3.11 -0.25 11.07
CA GLY A 144 3.37 -0.80 12.40
C GLY A 144 2.15 -1.52 12.95
N CYS A 145 2.26 -2.03 14.18
CA CYS A 145 1.25 -2.75 14.93
C CYS A 145 0.80 -1.92 16.13
N PHE A 146 -0.46 -1.50 16.15
CA PHE A 146 -1.04 -0.75 17.27
C PHE A 146 -2.46 -1.24 17.55
N GLU A 147 -2.89 -1.11 18.79
CA GLU A 147 -4.27 -1.27 19.19
C GLU A 147 -4.67 -0.15 20.14
N GLY A 148 -5.96 0.13 20.25
CA GLY A 148 -6.45 1.14 21.17
C GLY A 148 -7.94 1.38 21.06
N VAL A 149 -8.40 2.41 21.75
CA VAL A 149 -9.77 2.91 21.68
C VAL A 149 -9.71 4.42 21.47
N TRP A 150 -10.43 4.90 20.46
CA TRP A 150 -10.58 6.33 20.21
C TRP A 150 -12.01 6.65 19.80
N GLY A 151 -12.59 7.73 20.35
CA GLY A 151 -13.98 8.10 20.09
C GLY A 151 -15.01 7.01 20.49
N GLY A 152 -14.64 6.12 21.43
CA GLY A 152 -15.44 4.96 21.83
C GLY A 152 -15.37 3.78 20.86
N VAL A 153 -14.46 3.81 19.87
CA VAL A 153 -14.29 2.76 18.87
C VAL A 153 -12.97 2.04 19.10
N ARG A 154 -13.03 0.72 19.32
CA ARG A 154 -11.83 -0.13 19.38
C ARG A 154 -11.22 -0.23 17.98
N TYR A 155 -9.91 -0.07 17.87
CA TYR A 155 -9.21 -0.19 16.61
C TYR A 155 -7.94 -1.05 16.71
N TYR A 156 -7.56 -1.63 15.58
CA TYR A 156 -6.26 -2.26 15.36
C TYR A 156 -5.64 -1.66 14.11
N VAL A 157 -4.39 -1.23 14.18
CA VAL A 157 -3.57 -0.82 13.03
C VAL A 157 -2.57 -1.93 12.75
N THR A 158 -2.58 -2.48 11.54
CA THR A 158 -1.79 -3.64 11.12
C THR A 158 -1.05 -3.39 9.79
N GLY A 159 -0.34 -2.26 9.69
CA GLY A 159 0.37 -1.86 8.46
C GLY A 159 1.74 -2.53 8.24
N GLY A 160 2.07 -3.57 9.02
CA GLY A 160 3.39 -4.21 9.01
C GLY A 160 3.53 -5.42 8.09
N ALA A 161 2.74 -5.56 7.03
CA ALA A 161 2.71 -6.79 6.22
C ALA A 161 3.89 -6.93 5.22
N GLY A 162 4.65 -5.85 4.95
CA GLY A 162 5.82 -5.93 4.06
C GLY A 162 6.45 -4.60 3.65
N ALA A 163 5.70 -3.49 3.65
CA ALA A 163 6.26 -2.17 3.39
C ALA A 163 7.23 -1.72 4.50
N ALA A 164 8.09 -0.74 4.20
CA ALA A 164 9.08 -0.25 5.18
C ALA A 164 8.38 0.29 6.44
N LEU A 165 8.83 -0.17 7.61
CA LEU A 165 8.23 0.19 8.90
C LEU A 165 8.40 1.69 9.18
N ALA A 166 7.39 2.29 9.81
CA ALA A 166 7.33 3.74 10.03
C ALA A 166 8.12 4.23 11.26
N GLY A 167 8.82 3.33 11.95
CA GLY A 167 9.56 3.61 13.17
C GLY A 167 10.48 2.46 13.57
N LYS A 168 11.16 2.60 14.71
CA LYS A 168 12.21 1.67 15.17
C LYS A 168 11.89 0.97 16.49
N ASP A 169 10.89 1.44 17.24
CA ASP A 169 10.45 0.80 18.48
C ASP A 169 9.97 -0.65 18.22
N PRO A 170 10.68 -1.67 18.70
CA PRO A 170 10.34 -3.06 18.43
C PRO A 170 9.01 -3.52 19.06
N ALA A 171 8.42 -2.74 19.97
CA ALA A 171 7.09 -2.99 20.51
C ALA A 171 5.97 -2.75 19.50
N HIS A 172 6.20 -1.89 18.50
CA HIS A 172 5.19 -1.50 17.51
C HIS A 172 5.64 -1.72 16.06
N PHE A 173 6.94 -1.67 15.80
CA PHE A 173 7.49 -1.71 14.44
C PHE A 173 8.18 -3.04 14.17
N PHE A 174 7.39 -4.00 13.72
CA PHE A 174 7.84 -5.32 13.26
C PHE A 174 6.91 -5.83 12.17
N TYR A 175 7.42 -6.73 11.32
CA TYR A 175 6.60 -7.35 10.28
C TYR A 175 5.62 -8.35 10.90
N HIS A 176 4.34 -8.30 10.51
CA HIS A 176 3.31 -9.14 11.09
C HIS A 176 2.04 -9.20 10.22
N TYR A 177 1.14 -10.09 10.61
CA TYR A 177 -0.27 -10.03 10.27
C TYR A 177 -1.12 -10.37 11.50
N LEU A 178 -2.41 -10.03 11.46
CA LEU A 178 -3.35 -10.40 12.51
C LEU A 178 -4.12 -11.67 12.14
N LYS A 179 -4.23 -12.58 13.10
CA LYS A 179 -5.11 -13.75 13.03
C LYS A 179 -6.29 -13.52 13.96
N VAL A 180 -7.43 -13.17 13.37
CA VAL A 180 -8.68 -12.94 14.09
C VAL A 180 -9.49 -14.24 14.13
N ARG A 181 -9.90 -14.67 15.33
CA ARG A 181 -10.78 -15.83 15.52
C ARG A 181 -12.08 -15.38 16.14
N VAL A 182 -13.19 -15.70 15.48
CA VAL A 182 -14.54 -15.40 15.96
C VAL A 182 -15.19 -16.71 16.42
N ARG A 183 -15.71 -16.72 17.64
CA ARG A 183 -16.49 -17.81 18.23
C ARG A 183 -17.90 -17.28 18.53
N GLU A 184 -18.77 -18.13 19.07
CA GLU A 184 -20.17 -17.79 19.35
C GLU A 184 -20.33 -16.54 20.23
N ASN A 185 -19.57 -16.46 21.34
CA ASN A 185 -19.73 -15.39 22.32
C ASN A 185 -18.51 -14.47 22.49
N ALA A 186 -17.42 -14.76 21.79
CA ALA A 186 -16.17 -14.00 21.89
C ALA A 186 -15.42 -13.95 20.56
N PHE A 187 -14.53 -12.98 20.43
CA PHE A 187 -13.50 -12.96 19.39
C PHE A 187 -12.12 -12.74 20.03
N SER A 188 -11.07 -13.12 19.32
CA SER A 188 -9.68 -12.89 19.73
C SER A 188 -8.86 -12.41 18.55
N VAL A 189 -7.86 -11.60 18.82
CA VAL A 189 -6.90 -11.09 17.85
C VAL A 189 -5.51 -11.52 18.29
N GLU A 190 -4.85 -12.30 17.45
CA GLU A 190 -3.49 -12.78 17.68
C GLU A 190 -2.55 -12.08 16.69
N VAL A 191 -1.50 -11.45 17.20
CA VAL A 191 -0.45 -10.85 16.36
C VAL A 191 0.57 -11.93 16.00
N VAL A 192 0.68 -12.26 14.71
CA VAL A 192 1.65 -13.23 14.21
C VAL A 192 2.83 -12.48 13.60
N LYS A 193 3.98 -12.48 14.28
CA LYS A 193 5.21 -11.85 13.80
C LYS A 193 5.80 -12.64 12.63
N ILE A 194 6.23 -11.92 11.59
CA ILE A 194 6.96 -12.46 10.45
C ILE A 194 8.42 -12.05 10.63
N PRO A 195 9.39 -13.00 10.64
CA PRO A 195 10.79 -12.63 10.67
C PRO A 195 11.14 -11.80 9.43
N PRO A 196 11.97 -10.75 9.55
CA PRO A 196 12.43 -10.03 8.38
C PRO A 196 13.07 -11.04 7.41
N LEU A 197 12.64 -11.01 6.15
CA LEU A 197 13.28 -11.78 5.10
C LEU A 197 14.79 -11.45 5.17
N GLY A 198 15.65 -12.44 5.44
CA GLY A 198 17.06 -12.21 5.82
C GLY A 198 17.87 -11.35 4.83
N ARG A 199 19.13 -11.02 5.14
CA ARG A 199 20.00 -10.04 4.41
C ARG A 199 19.93 -10.09 2.87
N ARG A 200 19.69 -11.26 2.26
CA ARG A 200 19.43 -11.42 0.82
C ARG A 200 18.27 -10.56 0.28
N SER A 201 17.20 -10.41 1.05
CA SER A 201 16.03 -9.60 0.67
C SER A 201 16.30 -8.10 0.78
N ALA A 202 17.15 -7.65 1.71
CA ALA A 202 17.48 -6.24 1.86
C ALA A 202 18.26 -5.73 0.63
N GLY A 203 19.20 -6.53 0.13
CA GLY A 203 19.88 -6.27 -1.15
C GLY A 203 18.88 -6.25 -2.31
N LEU A 204 18.06 -7.31 -2.46
CA LEU A 204 17.04 -7.35 -3.51
C LEU A 204 16.03 -6.19 -3.43
N ASN A 205 15.62 -5.78 -2.24
CA ASN A 205 14.69 -4.68 -1.99
C ASN A 205 15.34 -3.32 -2.24
N TRP A 206 16.65 -3.18 -1.99
CA TRP A 206 17.39 -1.99 -2.39
C TRP A 206 17.47 -1.91 -3.92
N PHE A 207 17.89 -2.98 -4.60
CA PHE A 207 17.93 -3.04 -6.06
C PHE A 207 16.54 -2.79 -6.67
N ALA A 208 15.50 -3.43 -6.14
CA ALA A 208 14.13 -3.25 -6.65
C ALA A 208 13.62 -1.81 -6.47
N ARG A 209 14.01 -1.13 -5.38
CA ARG A 209 13.67 0.29 -5.13
C ARG A 209 14.43 1.24 -6.05
N HIS A 210 15.70 0.97 -6.33
CA HIS A 210 16.57 1.87 -7.10
C HIS A 210 16.75 1.44 -8.57
N LYS A 211 16.05 0.40 -9.05
CA LYS A 211 16.23 -0.16 -10.40
C LYS A 211 16.09 0.87 -11.52
N PHE A 212 15.23 1.88 -11.35
CA PHE A 212 15.02 2.93 -12.34
C PHE A 212 16.16 3.96 -12.33
N GLU A 213 16.68 4.31 -11.15
CA GLU A 213 17.86 5.17 -11.02
C GLU A 213 19.10 4.47 -11.58
N ILE A 214 19.28 3.18 -11.26
CA ILE A 214 20.36 2.35 -11.82
C ILE A 214 20.26 2.29 -13.35
N ALA A 215 19.07 2.07 -13.90
CA ALA A 215 18.85 2.06 -15.34
C ALA A 215 19.14 3.43 -15.98
N ALA A 216 18.74 4.53 -15.33
CA ALA A 216 19.01 5.88 -15.80
C ALA A 216 20.50 6.21 -15.82
N VAL A 217 21.23 5.86 -14.75
CA VAL A 217 22.69 6.01 -14.67
C VAL A 217 23.38 5.17 -15.74
N ALA A 218 22.97 3.91 -15.91
CA ALA A 218 23.52 3.03 -16.95
C ALA A 218 23.28 3.58 -18.36
N TRP A 219 22.10 4.14 -18.61
CA TRP A 219 21.75 4.76 -19.90
C TRP A 219 22.60 6.02 -20.17
N LEU A 220 22.75 6.91 -19.18
CA LEU A 220 23.61 8.10 -19.29
C LEU A 220 25.08 7.73 -19.52
N ALA A 221 25.58 6.72 -18.81
CA ALA A 221 26.93 6.18 -19.00
C ALA A 221 27.14 5.61 -20.42
N GLY A 222 26.13 4.93 -20.96
CA GLY A 222 26.13 4.43 -22.33
C GLY A 222 26.25 5.54 -23.38
N TRP A 223 25.46 6.61 -23.23
CA TRP A 223 25.51 7.76 -24.15
C TRP A 223 26.81 8.55 -24.06
N THR A 224 27.36 8.72 -22.86
CA THR A 224 28.68 9.35 -22.70
C THR A 224 29.78 8.50 -23.34
N GLY A 225 29.74 7.18 -23.20
CA GLY A 225 30.65 6.27 -23.89
C GLY A 225 30.57 6.37 -25.43
N LEU A 226 29.35 6.45 -25.98
CA LEU A 226 29.13 6.63 -27.42
C LEU A 226 29.67 7.98 -27.91
N LEU A 227 29.44 9.07 -27.17
CA LEU A 227 29.96 10.39 -27.49
C LEU A 227 31.50 10.43 -27.49
N ILE A 228 32.14 9.82 -26.49
CA ILE A 228 33.61 9.72 -26.42
C ILE A 228 34.14 8.94 -27.63
N THR A 229 33.50 7.82 -27.98
CA THR A 229 33.91 6.98 -29.12
C THR A 229 33.78 7.74 -30.44
N ALA A 230 32.68 8.47 -30.64
CA ALA A 230 32.49 9.35 -31.79
C ALA A 230 33.54 10.47 -31.85
N LEU A 231 33.87 11.09 -30.72
CA LEU A 231 34.90 12.12 -30.65
C LEU A 231 36.28 11.58 -31.04
N VAL A 232 36.66 10.41 -30.48
CA VAL A 232 37.91 9.72 -30.82
C VAL A 232 37.94 9.40 -32.32
N PHE A 233 36.84 8.89 -32.88
CA PHE A 233 36.74 8.60 -34.30
C PHE A 233 36.93 9.85 -35.18
N VAL A 234 36.31 10.98 -34.81
CA VAL A 234 36.50 12.27 -35.51
C VAL A 234 37.95 12.75 -35.43
N VAL A 235 38.60 12.64 -34.27
CA VAL A 235 40.02 12.99 -34.10
C VAL A 235 40.91 12.11 -34.97
N LEU A 236 40.67 10.80 -35.01
CA LEU A 236 41.41 9.86 -35.87
C LEU A 236 41.23 10.17 -37.35
N LEU A 237 40.00 10.49 -37.80
CA LEU A 237 39.72 10.92 -39.17
C LEU A 237 40.44 12.22 -39.54
N ARG A 238 40.47 13.20 -38.62
CA ARG A 238 41.21 14.46 -38.81
C ARG A 238 42.72 14.24 -38.90
N LYS A 239 43.27 13.37 -38.04
CA LYS A 239 44.71 13.01 -38.07
C LYS A 239 45.07 12.31 -39.39
N LYS A 240 44.25 11.36 -39.86
CA LYS A 240 44.43 10.69 -41.16
C LYS A 240 44.36 11.67 -42.33
N ARG A 241 43.42 12.63 -42.32
CA ARG A 241 43.35 13.69 -43.35
C ARG A 241 44.55 14.63 -43.33
N SER A 242 45.09 14.95 -42.14
CA SER A 242 46.30 15.77 -42.02
C SER A 242 47.55 15.07 -42.55
N GLN A 243 47.66 13.75 -42.35
CA GLN A 243 48.77 12.94 -42.86
C GLN A 243 48.73 12.72 -44.37
N ASN A 244 47.53 12.75 -44.97
CA ASN A 244 47.33 12.59 -46.41
C ASN A 244 47.30 13.92 -47.19
N ARG A 245 47.66 15.07 -46.56
CA ARG A 245 47.80 16.33 -47.30
C ARG A 245 49.15 16.33 -48.04
N PRO A 246 49.16 16.47 -49.38
CA PRO A 246 50.42 16.60 -50.12
C PRO A 246 51.17 17.87 -49.68
N SER A 247 52.48 17.75 -49.50
CA SER A 247 53.36 18.89 -49.24
C SER A 247 53.29 19.86 -50.43
N ALA A 248 52.95 21.13 -50.15
CA ALA A 248 52.93 22.17 -51.16
C ALA A 248 54.33 22.33 -51.79
N PRO A 249 54.44 22.55 -53.11
CA PRO A 249 55.72 22.77 -53.74
C PRO A 249 56.35 24.05 -53.17
N SER A 250 57.63 23.95 -52.81
CA SER A 250 58.43 25.07 -52.32
C SER A 250 58.70 26.07 -53.46
N PRO A 251 58.77 27.38 -53.15
CA PRO A 251 58.87 28.44 -54.17
C PRO A 251 60.16 28.39 -54.98
#